data_AF-A0A1G2FIX0-F1
#
_entry.id   AF-A0A1G2FIX0-F1
#
_cell.length_a   1.000
_cell.length_b   1.000
_cell.length_c   1.000
_cell.angle_alpha   90.00
_cell.angle_beta   90.00
_cell.angle_gamma   90.00
#
_symmetry.space_group_name_H-M   'P 1'
#
loop_
_entity.id
_entity.type
_entity.pdbx_description
1 polymer ?
#
loop_
_entity_poly.entity_id
_entity_poly.type
_entity_poly.pdbx_seq_one_letter_code
_entity_poly.pdbx_strand_id
1 'polypeptide(L)'
;MNNTKLLTQEQLKDPTIFEKIRRLTEDIVWHILTKEAYNLALNLEKSLEAANLKAIAPKLTQEYESIIIRLKLTALPMLSDEESVKIVREHFLEGLGPEIDIKNRLTAKLFSLPLTPRDEIRQELQIAIQDNRQRIGSLAISQWLTDYNNFSHPDQRTNISPREYLLQSRQVSGLSEEDKNKLYTLFHVYDHLLLVTSIMSEEEMNEIIKNSLPSDVKKPVSPLQKVPSPLPKTKTLPPPAQPPSTIPSPSQPLKSSIPPYQFPKPTFSGRDLYKEPIEEPPMPGRVEPRIEGNIVDLKNRQ
;
A
#
# COMPACT_ATOMS: atom_id res chain seq x y z
N MET A 1 -27.14 7.65 14.86
CA MET A 1 -26.22 8.08 15.93
C MET A 1 -26.18 6.96 16.96
N ASN A 2 -25.10 6.19 16.98
CA ASN A 2 -24.96 5.06 17.91
C ASN A 2 -24.58 5.61 19.28
N ASN A 3 -25.47 5.45 20.25
CA ASN A 3 -25.22 5.74 21.66
C ASN A 3 -24.30 4.65 22.23
N THR A 4 -23.02 4.70 21.89
CA THR A 4 -22.01 3.84 22.52
C THR A 4 -21.71 4.38 23.91
N LYS A 5 -22.18 3.66 24.93
CA LYS A 5 -21.90 3.94 26.33
C LYS A 5 -20.39 4.01 26.54
N LEU A 6 -19.89 5.14 27.07
CA LEU A 6 -18.48 5.31 27.39
C LEU A 6 -18.05 4.27 28.44
N LEU A 7 -16.82 3.78 28.31
CA LEU A 7 -16.26 2.83 29.26
C LEU A 7 -15.92 3.56 30.56
N THR A 8 -16.29 2.96 31.69
CA THR A 8 -15.92 3.49 33.00
C THR A 8 -14.44 3.25 33.28
N GLN A 9 -13.88 3.98 34.24
CA GLN A 9 -12.50 3.79 34.67
C GLN A 9 -12.20 2.35 35.13
N GLU A 10 -13.13 1.71 35.83
CA GLU A 10 -12.98 0.32 36.27
C GLU A 10 -12.95 -0.64 35.08
N GLN A 11 -13.80 -0.39 34.08
CA GLN A 11 -13.83 -1.19 32.86
C GLN A 11 -12.55 -1.05 32.03
N LEU A 12 -11.98 0.17 31.96
CA LEU A 12 -10.71 0.40 31.27
C LEU A 12 -9.52 -0.26 31.97
N LYS A 13 -9.62 -0.56 33.28
CA LYS A 13 -8.57 -1.28 34.03
C LYS A 13 -8.72 -2.79 33.97
N ASP A 14 -9.87 -3.30 33.54
CA ASP A 14 -10.14 -4.74 33.46
C ASP A 14 -9.34 -5.36 32.30
N PRO A 15 -8.39 -6.27 32.57
CA PRO A 15 -7.60 -6.92 31.52
C PRO A 15 -8.46 -7.67 30.51
N THR A 16 -9.62 -8.20 30.91
CA THR A 16 -10.52 -8.92 30.01
C THR A 16 -11.20 -7.99 29.01
N ILE A 17 -11.49 -6.75 29.42
CA ILE A 17 -12.05 -5.72 28.54
C ILE A 17 -10.97 -5.20 27.60
N PHE A 18 -9.76 -4.97 28.12
CA PHE A 18 -8.61 -4.60 27.29
C PHE A 18 -8.36 -5.61 26.18
N GLU A 19 -8.29 -6.91 26.50
CA GLU A 19 -8.08 -7.97 25.50
C GLU A 19 -9.22 -8.08 24.48
N LYS A 20 -10.47 -7.83 24.90
CA LYS A 20 -11.60 -7.75 23.95
C LYS A 20 -11.46 -6.58 22.98
N ILE A 21 -11.07 -5.41 23.48
CA ILE A 21 -10.84 -4.23 22.64
C ILE A 21 -9.69 -4.50 21.67
N ARG A 22 -8.60 -5.08 22.14
CA ARG A 22 -7.45 -5.44 21.31
C ARG A 22 -7.84 -6.38 20.16
N ARG A 23 -8.57 -7.46 20.45
CA ARG A 23 -9.05 -8.39 19.40
C ARG A 23 -10.01 -7.73 18.43
N LEU A 24 -10.91 -6.89 18.93
CA LEU A 24 -11.83 -6.12 18.07
C LEU A 24 -11.04 -5.16 17.16
N THR A 25 -9.99 -4.52 17.66
CA THR A 25 -9.11 -3.69 16.85
C THR A 25 -8.40 -4.51 15.77
N GLU A 26 -7.88 -5.68 16.10
CA GLU A 26 -7.23 -6.56 15.12
C GLU A 26 -8.21 -6.96 14.00
N ASP A 27 -9.44 -7.33 14.35
CA ASP A 27 -10.51 -7.67 13.40
C ASP A 27 -10.88 -6.47 12.49
N ILE A 28 -11.08 -5.29 13.09
CA ILE A 28 -11.39 -4.04 12.36
C ILE A 28 -10.27 -3.68 11.38
N VAL A 29 -9.01 -3.76 11.81
CA VAL A 29 -7.85 -3.42 10.98
C VAL A 29 -7.72 -4.42 9.82
N TRP A 30 -7.80 -5.72 10.13
CA TRP A 30 -7.71 -6.79 9.14
C TRP A 30 -8.81 -6.71 8.07
N HIS A 31 -10.05 -6.44 8.49
CA HIS A 31 -11.20 -6.31 7.61
C HIS A 31 -11.44 -4.90 7.08
N ILE A 32 -10.53 -3.95 7.34
CA ILE A 32 -10.56 -2.62 6.74
C ILE A 32 -11.86 -1.83 7.09
N LEU A 33 -12.43 -2.12 8.27
CA LEU A 33 -13.70 -1.56 8.72
C LEU A 33 -13.54 -0.08 9.13
N THR A 34 -13.52 0.81 8.14
CA THR A 34 -13.10 2.22 8.30
C THR A 34 -14.00 3.00 9.27
N LYS A 35 -15.32 2.79 9.19
CA LYS A 35 -16.30 3.48 10.05
C LYS A 35 -16.24 2.96 11.49
N GLU A 36 -16.09 1.66 11.66
CA GLU A 36 -15.93 0.98 12.94
C GLU A 36 -14.64 1.43 13.62
N ALA A 37 -13.55 1.53 12.86
CA ALA A 37 -12.27 2.06 13.31
C ALA A 37 -12.42 3.49 13.84
N TYR A 38 -13.05 4.37 13.06
CA TYR A 38 -13.31 5.75 13.46
C TYR A 38 -14.11 5.84 14.77
N ASN A 39 -15.25 5.14 14.82
CA ASN A 39 -16.13 5.17 15.99
C ASN A 39 -15.43 4.61 17.24
N LEU A 40 -14.67 3.52 17.10
CA LEU A 40 -13.95 2.93 18.22
C LEU A 40 -12.85 3.85 18.73
N ALA A 41 -12.05 4.45 17.85
CA ALA A 41 -11.04 5.44 18.22
C ALA A 41 -11.64 6.59 19.01
N LEU A 42 -12.71 7.21 18.48
CA LEU A 42 -13.40 8.34 19.11
C LEU A 42 -13.96 7.98 20.50
N ASN A 43 -14.54 6.80 20.64
CA ASN A 43 -15.09 6.33 21.91
C ASN A 43 -14.01 6.05 22.95
N LEU A 44 -12.87 5.47 22.54
CA LEU A 44 -11.75 5.19 23.42
C LEU A 44 -11.09 6.47 23.90
N GLU A 45 -10.86 7.45 23.02
CA GLU A 45 -10.32 8.77 23.40
C GLU A 45 -11.19 9.45 24.46
N LYS A 46 -12.50 9.54 24.21
CA LYS A 46 -13.46 10.11 25.16
C LYS A 46 -13.48 9.35 26.50
N SER A 47 -13.37 8.03 26.46
CA SER A 47 -13.37 7.20 27.68
C SER A 47 -12.08 7.39 28.49
N LEU A 48 -10.92 7.48 27.83
CA LEU A 48 -9.62 7.72 28.48
C LEU A 48 -9.54 9.11 29.12
N GLU A 49 -10.02 10.14 28.43
CA GLU A 49 -10.09 11.51 28.94
C GLU A 49 -10.99 11.59 30.17
N ALA A 50 -12.19 10.99 30.10
CA ALA A 50 -13.14 10.98 31.21
C ALA A 50 -12.64 10.20 32.43
N ALA A 51 -11.88 9.11 32.21
CA ALA A 51 -11.37 8.26 33.28
C ALA A 51 -10.07 8.76 33.94
N ASN A 52 -9.44 9.80 33.38
CA ASN A 52 -8.13 10.32 33.79
C ASN A 52 -7.08 9.21 33.99
N LEU A 53 -7.08 8.22 33.08
CA LEU A 53 -6.29 7.00 33.24
C LEU A 53 -4.78 7.28 33.19
N LYS A 54 -4.37 8.35 32.50
CA LYS A 54 -2.97 8.78 32.34
C LYS A 54 -2.26 9.02 33.67
N ALA A 55 -2.97 9.56 34.68
CA ALA A 55 -2.40 9.82 36.00
C ALA A 55 -2.24 8.55 36.85
N ILE A 56 -3.03 7.51 36.55
CA ILE A 56 -3.22 6.36 37.45
C ILE A 56 -2.52 5.11 36.92
N ALA A 57 -2.62 4.85 35.61
CA ALA A 57 -2.06 3.70 34.93
C ALA A 57 -1.40 4.15 33.61
N PRO A 58 -0.22 4.79 33.66
CA PRO A 58 0.42 5.37 32.48
C PRO A 58 0.79 4.32 31.42
N LYS A 59 1.22 3.12 31.83
CA LYS A 59 1.55 2.02 30.91
C LYS A 59 0.32 1.55 30.13
N LEU A 60 -0.78 1.31 30.81
CA LEU A 60 -2.04 0.90 30.18
C LEU A 60 -2.59 1.99 29.25
N THR A 61 -2.39 3.26 29.63
CA THR A 61 -2.75 4.39 28.78
C THR A 61 -1.96 4.37 27.47
N GLN A 62 -0.65 4.09 27.50
CA GLN A 62 0.17 3.95 26.30
C GLN A 62 -0.30 2.81 25.38
N GLU A 63 -0.73 1.69 25.96
CA GLU A 63 -1.27 0.57 25.19
C GLU A 63 -2.58 0.94 24.48
N TYR A 64 -3.48 1.66 25.17
CA TYR A 64 -4.68 2.19 24.53
C TYR A 64 -4.38 3.28 23.48
N GLU A 65 -3.42 4.16 23.73
CA GLU A 65 -2.97 5.17 22.76
C GLU A 65 -2.46 4.48 21.48
N SER A 66 -1.70 3.39 21.61
CA SER A 66 -1.26 2.58 20.46
C SER A 66 -2.44 1.98 19.67
N ILE A 67 -3.46 1.46 20.37
CA ILE A 67 -4.70 0.98 19.74
C ILE A 67 -5.41 2.11 18.98
N ILE A 68 -5.55 3.28 19.60
CA ILE A 68 -6.20 4.45 18.99
C ILE A 68 -5.45 4.91 17.75
N ILE A 69 -4.12 4.95 17.77
CA ILE A 69 -3.28 5.31 16.62
C ILE A 69 -3.55 4.36 15.45
N ARG A 70 -3.54 3.04 15.67
CA ARG A 70 -3.83 2.05 14.62
C ARG A 70 -5.23 2.20 14.03
N LEU A 71 -6.22 2.45 14.90
CA LEU A 71 -7.59 2.70 14.47
C LEU A 71 -7.69 4.00 13.65
N LYS A 72 -7.02 5.09 14.07
CA LYS A 72 -7.00 6.36 13.35
C LYS A 72 -6.33 6.24 11.98
N LEU A 73 -5.21 5.54 11.87
CA LEU A 73 -4.56 5.26 10.58
C LEU A 73 -5.45 4.41 9.66
N THR A 74 -6.20 3.46 10.21
CA THR A 74 -7.19 2.67 9.46
C THR A 74 -8.40 3.51 9.04
N ALA A 75 -8.79 4.46 9.88
CA ALA A 75 -9.90 5.38 9.68
C ALA A 75 -9.51 6.66 8.94
N LEU A 76 -8.28 6.78 8.41
CA LEU A 76 -7.74 8.01 7.83
C LEU A 76 -8.71 8.74 6.89
N PRO A 77 -9.44 8.07 5.97
CA PRO A 77 -10.38 8.76 5.07
C PRO A 77 -11.54 9.49 5.77
N MET A 78 -11.83 9.16 7.03
CA MET A 78 -12.91 9.76 7.82
C MET A 78 -12.42 10.81 8.82
N LEU A 79 -11.11 10.97 8.99
CA LEU A 79 -10.55 12.00 9.87
C LEU A 79 -10.65 13.38 9.23
N SER A 80 -10.61 14.45 10.05
CA SER A 80 -10.43 15.80 9.52
C SER A 80 -9.08 15.94 8.83
N ASP A 81 -8.90 16.99 8.03
CA ASP A 81 -7.63 17.24 7.34
C ASP A 81 -6.50 17.48 8.35
N GLU A 82 -6.76 18.28 9.39
CA GLU A 82 -5.82 18.55 10.47
C GLU A 82 -5.46 17.29 11.25
N GLU A 83 -6.45 16.46 11.59
CA GLU A 83 -6.21 15.19 12.27
C GLU A 83 -5.41 14.22 11.39
N SER A 84 -5.69 14.18 10.08
CA SER A 84 -4.97 13.33 9.11
C SER A 84 -3.50 13.75 9.01
N VAL A 85 -3.23 15.04 8.89
CA VAL A 85 -1.86 15.57 8.84
C VAL A 85 -1.13 15.31 10.16
N LYS A 86 -1.80 15.51 11.29
CA LYS A 86 -1.22 15.27 12.62
C LYS A 86 -0.86 13.80 12.81
N ILE A 87 -1.78 12.87 12.55
CA ILE A 87 -1.53 11.43 12.75
C ILE A 87 -0.40 10.95 11.82
N VAL A 88 -0.33 11.45 10.59
CA VAL A 88 0.78 11.12 9.66
C VAL A 88 2.08 11.76 10.13
N ARG A 89 2.08 12.99 10.66
CA ARG A 89 3.31 13.62 11.15
C ARG A 89 3.92 12.89 12.35
N GLU A 90 3.06 12.45 13.28
CA GLU A 90 3.48 11.94 14.58
C GLU A 90 3.60 10.40 14.60
N HIS A 91 2.80 9.70 13.79
CA HIS A 91 2.57 8.26 13.86
C HIS A 91 2.55 7.56 12.48
N PHE A 92 3.33 8.04 11.52
CA PHE A 92 3.41 7.40 10.20
C PHE A 92 3.98 5.98 10.25
N LEU A 93 4.99 5.75 11.11
CA LEU A 93 5.73 4.48 11.17
C LEU A 93 4.80 3.30 11.51
N GLU A 94 3.79 3.53 12.33
CA GLU A 94 2.77 2.57 12.73
C GLU A 94 1.89 2.13 11.55
N GLY A 95 1.82 2.95 10.50
CA GLY A 95 1.14 2.62 9.24
C GLY A 95 2.04 1.93 8.20
N LEU A 96 3.35 1.84 8.42
CA LEU A 96 4.27 1.16 7.50
C LEU A 96 4.33 -0.36 7.71
N GLY A 97 3.65 -0.88 8.74
CA GLY A 97 3.51 -2.31 9.01
C GLY A 97 2.59 -3.02 8.00
N PRO A 98 2.66 -4.36 7.93
CA PRO A 98 1.85 -5.15 7.00
C PRO A 98 0.34 -5.11 7.33
N GLU A 99 -0.04 -4.72 8.54
CA GLU A 99 -1.43 -4.71 8.98
C GLU A 99 -2.24 -3.55 8.39
N ILE A 100 -1.58 -2.44 8.06
CA ILE A 100 -2.24 -1.22 7.58
C ILE A 100 -1.68 -0.87 6.21
N ASP A 101 -2.52 -0.97 5.18
CA ASP A 101 -2.18 -0.46 3.85
C ASP A 101 -2.30 1.07 3.82
N ILE A 102 -1.33 1.76 4.41
CA ILE A 102 -1.35 3.22 4.57
C ILE A 102 -1.41 3.95 3.23
N LYS A 103 -0.84 3.37 2.17
CA LYS A 103 -0.93 3.93 0.81
C LYS A 103 -2.39 4.02 0.39
N ASN A 104 -3.13 2.93 0.47
CA ASN A 104 -4.55 2.91 0.11
C ASN A 104 -5.41 3.81 1.02
N ARG A 105 -5.04 3.96 2.31
CA ARG A 105 -5.72 4.90 3.23
C ARG A 105 -5.53 6.35 2.81
N LEU A 106 -4.29 6.74 2.50
CA LEU A 106 -3.98 8.08 1.98
C LEU A 106 -4.69 8.32 0.65
N THR A 107 -4.66 7.35 -0.27
CA THR A 107 -5.41 7.44 -1.53
C THR A 107 -6.90 7.67 -1.27
N ALA A 108 -7.54 6.86 -0.42
CA ALA A 108 -8.96 7.02 -0.11
C ALA A 108 -9.28 8.39 0.53
N LYS A 109 -8.41 8.91 1.42
CA LYS A 109 -8.53 10.27 1.97
C LYS A 109 -8.48 11.32 0.85
N LEU A 110 -7.48 11.28 -0.03
CA LEU A 110 -7.35 12.23 -1.13
C LEU A 110 -8.52 12.16 -2.12
N PHE A 111 -9.04 10.97 -2.40
CA PHE A 111 -10.17 10.79 -3.33
C PHE A 111 -11.53 11.13 -2.72
N SER A 112 -11.63 11.28 -1.40
CA SER A 112 -12.84 11.79 -0.74
C SER A 112 -13.03 13.31 -0.88
N LEU A 113 -12.00 14.02 -1.38
CA LEU A 113 -11.97 15.48 -1.48
C LEU A 113 -12.12 15.97 -2.93
N PRO A 114 -12.71 17.17 -3.14
CA PRO A 114 -12.64 17.85 -4.41
C PRO A 114 -11.20 18.15 -4.85
N LEU A 115 -10.99 18.42 -6.14
CA LEU A 115 -9.67 18.54 -6.77
C LEU A 115 -8.72 19.55 -6.10
N THR A 116 -9.17 20.79 -5.87
CA THR A 116 -8.34 21.85 -5.27
C THR A 116 -7.93 21.53 -3.83
N PRO A 117 -8.86 21.29 -2.88
CA PRO A 117 -8.47 20.95 -1.50
C PRO A 117 -7.72 19.62 -1.42
N ARG A 118 -7.93 18.69 -2.36
CA ARG A 118 -7.14 17.45 -2.46
C ARG A 118 -5.65 17.72 -2.67
N ASP A 119 -5.30 18.67 -3.52
CA ASP A 119 -3.90 18.96 -3.81
C ASP A 119 -3.23 19.67 -2.63
N GLU A 120 -3.95 20.56 -1.95
CA GLU A 120 -3.52 21.20 -0.69
C GLU A 120 -3.23 20.16 0.40
N ILE A 121 -4.19 19.26 0.70
CA ILE A 121 -3.98 18.22 1.70
C ILE A 121 -2.85 17.25 1.30
N ARG A 122 -2.66 16.98 0.00
CA ARG A 122 -1.55 16.13 -0.48
C ARG A 122 -0.21 16.78 -0.14
N GLN A 123 -0.07 18.07 -0.37
CA GLN A 123 1.13 18.82 -0.03
C GLN A 123 1.37 18.84 1.48
N GLU A 124 0.33 19.04 2.29
CA GLU A 124 0.47 19.02 3.75
C GLU A 124 0.90 17.64 4.27
N LEU A 125 0.33 16.56 3.72
CA LEU A 125 0.72 15.18 4.02
C LEU A 125 2.17 14.89 3.59
N GLN A 126 2.59 15.40 2.43
CA GLN A 126 3.96 15.29 1.97
C GLN A 126 4.94 15.96 2.96
N ILE A 127 4.65 17.20 3.36
CA ILE A 127 5.44 17.94 4.36
C ILE A 127 5.47 17.18 5.69
N ALA A 128 4.32 16.65 6.13
CA ALA A 128 4.23 15.86 7.35
C ALA A 128 5.16 14.63 7.37
N ILE A 129 5.28 13.92 6.24
CA ILE A 129 6.21 12.79 6.11
C ILE A 129 7.66 13.27 6.01
N GLN A 130 7.92 14.35 5.27
CA GLN A 130 9.27 14.92 5.11
C GLN A 130 9.86 15.43 6.42
N ASP A 131 9.02 15.96 7.33
CA ASP A 131 9.44 16.44 8.65
C ASP A 131 9.39 15.36 9.74
N ASN A 132 8.98 14.13 9.40
CA ASN A 132 8.78 13.05 10.36
C ASN A 132 10.12 12.63 11.03
N ARG A 133 10.08 12.55 12.36
CA ARG A 133 11.24 12.27 13.24
C ARG A 133 11.29 10.83 13.75
N GLN A 134 10.29 10.01 13.46
CA GLN A 134 10.30 8.58 13.78
C GLN A 134 11.46 7.90 13.05
N ARG A 135 12.01 6.84 13.64
CA ARG A 135 13.26 6.20 13.18
C ARG A 135 12.99 4.84 12.57
N ILE A 136 13.70 4.54 11.49
CA ILE A 136 13.82 3.21 10.90
C ILE A 136 15.30 2.84 10.97
N GLY A 137 15.64 1.86 11.80
CA GLY A 137 17.03 1.61 12.21
C GLY A 137 17.66 2.84 12.89
N SER A 138 18.79 3.30 12.36
CA SER A 138 19.57 4.40 12.95
C SER A 138 19.15 5.81 12.50
N LEU A 139 18.40 5.94 11.40
CA LEU A 139 18.05 7.23 10.80
C LEU A 139 16.57 7.55 10.97
N ALA A 140 16.26 8.85 11.00
CA ALA A 140 14.87 9.34 10.96
C ALA A 140 14.29 9.21 9.54
N ILE A 141 12.96 9.15 9.43
CA ILE A 141 12.24 9.12 8.14
C ILE A 141 12.65 10.30 7.24
N SER A 142 12.69 11.51 7.78
CA SER A 142 13.20 12.72 7.11
C SER A 142 14.61 12.55 6.49
N GLN A 143 15.50 11.86 7.19
CA GLN A 143 16.87 11.60 6.72
C GLN A 143 16.90 10.53 5.62
N TRP A 144 16.11 9.47 5.76
CA TRP A 144 15.94 8.46 4.71
C TRP A 144 15.39 9.05 3.41
N LEU A 145 14.39 9.92 3.51
CA LEU A 145 13.85 10.61 2.34
C LEU A 145 14.87 11.55 1.70
N THR A 146 15.70 12.23 2.50
CA THR A 146 16.79 13.06 2.00
C THR A 146 17.82 12.22 1.24
N ASP A 147 18.24 11.08 1.80
CA ASP A 147 19.20 10.18 1.14
C ASP A 147 18.63 9.60 -0.15
N TYR A 148 17.35 9.18 -0.14
CA TYR A 148 16.64 8.71 -1.33
C TYR A 148 16.48 9.79 -2.41
N ASN A 149 16.22 11.04 -2.00
CA ASN A 149 16.20 12.21 -2.89
C ASN A 149 17.55 12.50 -3.55
N ASN A 150 18.65 12.23 -2.85
CA ASN A 150 19.99 12.39 -3.42
C ASN A 150 20.40 11.21 -4.32
N PHE A 151 19.83 10.02 -4.09
CA PHE A 151 20.08 8.85 -4.92
C PHE A 151 19.43 8.95 -6.31
N SER A 152 18.18 9.41 -6.37
CA SER A 152 17.44 9.55 -7.63
C SER A 152 16.50 10.76 -7.58
N HIS A 153 16.62 11.65 -8.57
CA HIS A 153 15.73 12.80 -8.70
C HIS A 153 14.28 12.35 -8.92
N PRO A 154 13.28 13.01 -8.29
CA PRO A 154 11.86 12.67 -8.42
C PRO A 154 11.38 12.41 -9.85
N ASP A 155 11.78 13.24 -10.81
CA ASP A 155 11.35 13.16 -12.22
C ASP A 155 11.89 11.93 -12.97
N GLN A 156 12.91 11.27 -12.42
CA GLN A 156 13.54 10.08 -13.00
C GLN A 156 13.12 8.79 -12.30
N ARG A 157 12.33 8.90 -11.23
CA ARG A 157 11.94 7.74 -10.44
C ARG A 157 10.91 6.90 -11.17
N THR A 158 11.10 5.61 -11.01
CA THR A 158 10.17 4.60 -11.49
C THR A 158 9.77 3.72 -10.32
N ASN A 159 8.81 2.81 -10.55
CA ASN A 159 8.39 1.85 -9.52
C ASN A 159 9.51 0.91 -9.05
N ILE A 160 10.67 0.86 -9.74
CA ILE A 160 11.83 0.05 -9.32
C ILE A 160 12.85 0.83 -8.48
N SER A 161 12.79 2.18 -8.49
CA SER A 161 13.77 3.03 -7.78
C SER A 161 13.87 2.74 -6.29
N PRO A 162 12.78 2.44 -5.54
CA PRO A 162 12.91 2.00 -4.14
C PRO A 162 13.72 0.71 -3.99
N ARG A 163 13.57 -0.25 -4.91
CA ARG A 163 14.32 -1.53 -4.86
C ARG A 163 15.79 -1.32 -5.18
N GLU A 164 16.08 -0.51 -6.20
CA GLU A 164 17.46 -0.18 -6.58
C GLU A 164 18.17 0.52 -5.42
N TYR A 165 17.51 1.47 -4.78
CA TYR A 165 18.05 2.16 -3.61
C TYR A 165 18.35 1.17 -2.46
N LEU A 166 17.42 0.28 -2.13
CA LEU A 166 17.61 -0.72 -1.07
C LEU A 166 18.75 -1.70 -1.36
N LEU A 167 19.05 -1.98 -2.64
CA LEU A 167 20.14 -2.86 -3.05
C LEU A 167 21.51 -2.16 -3.10
N GLN A 168 21.54 -0.87 -3.44
CA GLN A 168 22.78 -0.13 -3.71
C GLN A 168 23.25 0.74 -2.55
N SER A 169 22.33 1.21 -1.69
CA SER A 169 22.67 2.12 -0.60
C SER A 169 23.43 1.41 0.51
N ARG A 170 24.61 1.94 0.85
CA ARG A 170 25.43 1.44 1.97
C ARG A 170 24.71 1.58 3.31
N GLN A 171 23.87 2.60 3.47
CA GLN A 171 23.13 2.84 4.72
C GLN A 171 22.12 1.72 5.01
N VAL A 172 21.59 1.06 3.97
CA VAL A 172 20.59 -0.01 4.08
C VAL A 172 21.20 -1.36 4.44
N SER A 173 22.50 -1.56 4.19
CA SER A 173 23.19 -2.84 4.36
C SER A 173 23.12 -3.43 5.78
N GLY A 174 22.99 -2.58 6.80
CA GLY A 174 22.88 -2.98 8.21
C GLY A 174 21.45 -3.10 8.76
N LEU A 175 20.43 -2.88 7.93
CA LEU A 175 19.03 -2.93 8.38
C LEU A 175 18.49 -4.35 8.42
N SER A 176 17.54 -4.57 9.33
CA SER A 176 16.72 -5.78 9.36
C SER A 176 15.82 -5.86 8.11
N GLU A 177 15.37 -7.06 7.75
CA GLU A 177 14.42 -7.22 6.64
C GLU A 177 13.09 -6.50 6.91
N GLU A 178 12.67 -6.43 8.17
CA GLU A 178 11.48 -5.65 8.58
C GLU A 178 11.67 -4.16 8.30
N ASP A 179 12.83 -3.59 8.66
CA ASP A 179 13.13 -2.18 8.40
C ASP A 179 13.27 -1.90 6.90
N LYS A 180 13.86 -2.82 6.12
CA LYS A 180 13.92 -2.70 4.66
C LYS A 180 12.52 -2.69 4.05
N ASN A 181 11.62 -3.53 4.53
CA ASN A 181 10.22 -3.53 4.09
C ASN A 181 9.51 -2.22 4.45
N LYS A 182 9.73 -1.68 5.66
CA LYS A 182 9.21 -0.37 6.04
C LYS A 182 9.74 0.74 5.14
N LEU A 183 11.03 0.74 4.82
CA LEU A 183 11.62 1.70 3.88
C LEU A 183 11.04 1.57 2.47
N TYR A 184 10.88 0.34 1.98
CA TYR A 184 10.25 0.09 0.69
C TYR A 184 8.85 0.71 0.63
N THR A 185 8.02 0.47 1.66
CA THR A 185 6.68 1.04 1.76
C THR A 185 6.72 2.57 1.89
N LEU A 186 7.63 3.11 2.72
CA LEU A 186 7.84 4.56 2.88
C LEU A 186 8.10 5.24 1.53
N PHE A 187 9.05 4.73 0.74
CA PHE A 187 9.40 5.34 -0.54
C PHE A 187 8.24 5.24 -1.55
N HIS A 188 7.52 4.12 -1.58
CA HIS A 188 6.33 3.99 -2.43
C HIS A 188 5.20 4.93 -2.04
N VAL A 189 4.96 5.14 -0.75
CA VAL A 189 3.94 6.09 -0.28
C VAL A 189 4.37 7.51 -0.60
N TYR A 190 5.64 7.84 -0.35
CA TYR A 190 6.18 9.17 -0.63
C TYR A 190 6.13 9.50 -2.14
N ASP A 191 6.59 8.60 -3.00
CA ASP A 191 6.53 8.79 -4.45
C ASP A 191 5.08 8.84 -4.96
N HIS A 192 4.15 8.12 -4.33
CA HIS A 192 2.72 8.23 -4.65
C HIS A 192 2.16 9.63 -4.36
N LEU A 193 2.60 10.28 -3.29
CA LEU A 193 2.19 11.65 -2.94
C LEU A 193 2.87 12.72 -3.80
N LEU A 194 3.98 12.40 -4.48
CA LEU A 194 4.61 13.31 -5.45
C LEU A 194 3.83 13.43 -6.76
N LEU A 195 2.96 12.46 -7.05
CA LEU A 195 2.14 12.49 -8.26
C LEU A 195 1.08 13.58 -8.14
N VAL A 196 1.40 14.77 -8.65
CA VAL A 196 0.40 15.81 -8.87
C VAL A 196 -0.56 15.28 -9.93
N THR A 197 -1.84 15.24 -9.59
CA THR A 197 -2.88 15.05 -10.59
C THR A 197 -2.89 16.24 -11.51
N SER A 198 -2.21 16.12 -12.66
CA SER A 198 -2.24 17.12 -13.71
C SER A 198 -3.70 17.34 -14.10
N ILE A 199 -4.19 18.53 -13.76
CA ILE A 199 -5.46 19.03 -14.26
C ILE A 199 -5.16 19.37 -15.71
N MET A 200 -5.63 18.55 -16.64
CA MET A 200 -5.72 19.00 -18.03
C MET A 200 -6.50 20.31 -18.01
N SER A 201 -5.90 21.39 -18.51
CA SER A 201 -6.61 22.67 -18.54
C SER A 201 -7.85 22.55 -19.43
N GLU A 202 -8.83 23.42 -19.24
CA GLU A 202 -10.03 23.42 -20.08
C GLU A 202 -9.66 23.65 -21.56
N GLU A 203 -8.58 24.40 -21.81
CA GLU A 203 -7.97 24.58 -23.13
C GLU A 203 -7.33 23.29 -23.67
N GLU A 204 -6.58 22.54 -22.85
CA GLU A 204 -6.02 21.25 -23.25
C GLU A 204 -7.11 20.22 -23.54
N MET A 205 -8.16 20.19 -22.72
CA MET A 205 -9.32 19.32 -22.92
C MET A 205 -10.07 19.72 -24.20
N ASN A 206 -10.27 21.01 -24.44
CA ASN A 206 -10.89 21.53 -25.66
C ASN A 206 -10.04 21.26 -26.91
N GLU A 207 -8.71 21.34 -26.83
CA GLU A 207 -7.78 20.96 -27.90
C GLU A 207 -7.87 19.47 -28.21
N ILE A 208 -7.91 18.60 -27.20
CA ILE A 208 -8.10 17.15 -27.43
C ILE A 208 -9.47 16.88 -28.08
N ILE A 209 -10.55 17.51 -27.60
CA ILE A 209 -11.89 17.33 -28.18
C ILE A 209 -11.92 17.80 -29.63
N LYS A 210 -11.32 18.96 -29.92
CA LYS A 210 -11.26 19.56 -31.26
C LYS A 210 -10.42 18.72 -32.22
N ASN A 211 -9.34 18.11 -31.74
CA ASN A 211 -8.46 17.25 -32.53
C ASN A 211 -8.99 15.80 -32.65
N SER A 212 -9.97 15.40 -31.81
CA SER A 212 -10.60 14.06 -31.84
C SER A 212 -11.88 14.01 -32.67
N LEU A 213 -12.39 15.14 -33.15
CA LEU A 213 -13.52 15.18 -34.10
C LEU A 213 -13.00 14.91 -35.52
N PRO A 214 -13.37 13.80 -36.18
CA PRO A 214 -13.02 13.58 -37.57
C PRO A 214 -13.71 14.63 -38.44
N SER A 215 -12.93 15.56 -39.00
CA SER A 215 -13.38 16.61 -39.92
C SER A 215 -13.86 16.10 -41.30
N ASP A 216 -14.27 14.84 -41.40
CA ASP A 216 -14.67 14.21 -42.67
C ASP A 216 -15.98 13.43 -42.52
N VAL A 217 -17.03 14.09 -42.02
CA VAL A 217 -18.40 13.69 -42.38
C VAL A 217 -18.64 14.17 -43.82
N LYS A 218 -18.14 13.39 -44.79
CA LYS A 218 -18.56 13.49 -46.18
C LYS A 218 -20.09 13.39 -46.22
N LYS A 219 -20.71 14.44 -46.77
CA LYS A 219 -22.16 14.57 -47.01
C LYS A 219 -22.77 13.26 -47.53
N PRO A 220 -24.00 12.91 -47.12
CA PRO A 220 -24.69 11.74 -47.65
C PRO A 220 -25.03 11.99 -49.12
N VAL A 221 -24.33 11.30 -50.02
CA VAL A 221 -24.76 11.16 -51.41
C VAL A 221 -25.51 9.83 -51.52
N SER A 222 -26.76 9.91 -51.92
CA SER A 222 -27.55 8.80 -52.46
C SER A 222 -28.40 9.35 -53.61
N PRO A 223 -28.87 8.56 -54.59
CA PRO A 223 -28.75 7.10 -54.74
C PRO A 223 -28.35 6.61 -56.16
N LEU A 224 -28.11 5.30 -56.25
CA LEU A 224 -28.28 4.40 -57.41
C LEU A 224 -27.48 4.67 -58.70
N GLN A 225 -26.49 3.82 -58.97
CA GLN A 225 -26.30 3.26 -60.32
C GLN A 225 -25.76 1.83 -60.29
N LYS A 226 -26.41 1.00 -61.11
CA LYS A 226 -26.25 -0.46 -61.29
C LYS A 226 -24.98 -0.80 -62.09
N VAL A 227 -24.19 -1.77 -61.59
CA VAL A 227 -23.64 -3.00 -62.27
C VAL A 227 -22.65 -2.80 -63.46
N PRO A 228 -21.74 -3.73 -63.88
CA PRO A 228 -21.04 -4.88 -63.27
C PRO A 228 -19.48 -4.82 -63.31
N SER A 229 -18.85 -5.80 -62.64
CA SER A 229 -17.45 -6.32 -62.65
C SER A 229 -16.69 -6.31 -64.01
N PRO A 230 -15.32 -6.35 -64.07
CA PRO A 230 -14.51 -7.53 -63.68
C PRO A 230 -13.15 -7.26 -62.97
N LEU A 231 -12.64 -8.31 -62.33
CA LEU A 231 -11.36 -8.42 -61.61
C LEU A 231 -10.13 -8.02 -62.46
N PRO A 232 -9.08 -7.46 -61.81
CA PRO A 232 -7.71 -7.67 -62.21
C PRO A 232 -6.87 -8.39 -61.14
N LYS A 233 -6.48 -9.61 -61.51
CA LYS A 233 -5.25 -10.35 -61.25
C LYS A 233 -4.28 -9.78 -60.19
N THR A 234 -4.12 -10.58 -59.14
CA THR A 234 -3.01 -10.63 -58.19
C THR A 234 -1.64 -10.64 -58.90
N LYS A 235 -0.81 -9.64 -58.63
CA LYS A 235 0.63 -9.66 -58.91
C LYS A 235 1.38 -9.98 -57.63
N THR A 236 1.97 -11.17 -57.61
CA THR A 236 2.87 -11.71 -56.60
C THR A 236 4.14 -10.84 -56.54
N LEU A 237 4.42 -10.25 -55.38
CA LEU A 237 5.72 -9.64 -55.08
C LEU A 237 6.68 -10.74 -54.58
N PRO A 238 7.97 -10.72 -55.00
CA PRO A 238 8.97 -11.64 -54.49
C PRO A 238 9.39 -11.26 -53.04
N PRO A 239 9.83 -12.24 -52.24
CA PRO A 239 10.33 -11.97 -50.89
C PRO A 239 11.66 -11.20 -50.93
N PRO A 240 11.90 -10.26 -49.99
CA PRO A 240 13.17 -9.56 -49.88
C PRO A 240 14.28 -10.50 -49.39
N ALA A 241 15.45 -10.38 -50.01
CA ALA A 241 16.67 -11.09 -49.66
C ALA A 241 17.10 -10.82 -48.22
N GLN A 242 17.37 -11.89 -47.46
CA GLN A 242 18.02 -11.80 -46.15
C GLN A 242 19.48 -11.36 -46.33
N PRO A 243 19.98 -10.38 -45.56
CA PRO A 243 21.40 -10.10 -45.47
C PRO A 243 22.11 -11.17 -44.59
N PRO A 244 23.38 -11.51 -44.89
CA PRO A 244 24.13 -12.51 -44.15
C PRO A 244 24.52 -12.00 -42.76
N SER A 245 24.05 -12.69 -41.71
CA SER A 245 24.50 -12.51 -40.34
C SER A 245 25.92 -13.08 -40.20
N THR A 246 26.92 -12.20 -40.26
CA THR A 246 28.29 -12.53 -39.84
C THR A 246 28.40 -12.18 -38.36
N ILE A 247 28.23 -13.18 -37.49
CA ILE A 247 28.45 -13.04 -36.04
C ILE A 247 29.94 -13.29 -35.79
N PRO A 248 30.73 -12.31 -35.31
CA PRO A 248 32.06 -12.57 -34.81
C PRO A 248 32.00 -13.29 -33.45
N SER A 249 32.76 -14.37 -33.32
CA SER A 249 32.93 -15.13 -32.09
C SER A 249 33.47 -14.25 -30.95
N PRO A 250 33.00 -14.43 -29.69
CA PRO A 250 33.57 -13.71 -28.56
C PRO A 250 34.95 -14.28 -28.21
N SER A 251 35.91 -13.38 -28.18
CA SER A 251 37.26 -13.56 -27.63
C SER A 251 37.21 -14.06 -26.18
N GLN A 252 38.13 -14.97 -25.89
CA GLN A 252 38.35 -15.66 -24.62
C GLN A 252 38.48 -14.71 -23.41
N PRO A 253 37.98 -15.09 -22.22
CA PRO A 253 38.26 -14.36 -20.99
C PRO A 253 39.69 -14.61 -20.50
N LEU A 254 40.35 -13.51 -20.11
CA LEU A 254 41.63 -13.47 -19.41
C LEU A 254 41.56 -14.29 -18.11
N LYS A 255 42.55 -15.17 -17.94
CA LYS A 255 42.84 -15.93 -16.73
C LYS A 255 43.12 -14.98 -15.56
N SER A 256 42.19 -14.87 -14.62
CA SER A 256 42.48 -14.38 -13.27
C SER A 256 42.78 -15.57 -12.36
N SER A 257 43.99 -15.56 -11.79
CA SER A 257 44.45 -16.54 -10.81
C SER A 257 43.83 -16.22 -9.44
N ILE A 258 42.71 -16.87 -9.13
CA ILE A 258 42.16 -16.91 -7.77
C ILE A 258 42.42 -18.33 -7.22
N PRO A 259 43.05 -18.49 -6.05
CA PRO A 259 43.26 -19.80 -5.46
C PRO A 259 41.91 -20.46 -5.10
N PRO A 260 41.76 -21.78 -5.30
CA PRO A 260 40.49 -22.46 -5.10
C PRO A 260 40.13 -22.52 -3.61
N TYR A 261 39.04 -21.86 -3.23
CA TYR A 261 38.40 -22.02 -1.94
C TYR A 261 37.75 -23.41 -1.88
N GLN A 262 38.30 -24.30 -1.06
CA GLN A 262 37.76 -25.64 -0.84
C GLN A 262 36.51 -25.53 0.04
N PHE A 263 35.34 -25.77 -0.54
CA PHE A 263 34.14 -26.05 0.26
C PHE A 263 34.22 -27.48 0.81
N PRO A 264 34.04 -27.68 2.14
CA PRO A 264 33.83 -29.03 2.66
C PRO A 264 32.51 -29.58 2.12
N LYS A 265 32.60 -30.74 1.44
CA LYS A 265 31.44 -31.52 0.99
C LYS A 265 30.63 -31.97 2.21
N PRO A 266 29.33 -31.65 2.31
CA PRO A 266 28.45 -32.34 3.25
C PRO A 266 28.21 -33.78 2.73
N THR A 267 28.69 -34.76 3.47
CA THR A 267 28.26 -36.16 3.35
C THR A 267 26.81 -36.27 3.79
N PHE A 268 25.89 -36.18 2.83
CA PHE A 268 24.48 -36.48 3.03
C PHE A 268 24.25 -37.97 2.71
N SER A 269 24.46 -38.82 3.71
CA SER A 269 24.03 -40.23 3.68
C SER A 269 22.67 -40.32 4.38
N GLY A 270 21.60 -40.17 3.61
CA GLY A 270 20.24 -40.31 4.11
C GLY A 270 19.30 -40.61 2.95
N ARG A 271 19.02 -41.90 2.75
CA ARG A 271 17.94 -42.37 1.88
C ARG A 271 16.62 -42.05 2.57
N ASP A 272 15.97 -40.96 2.19
CA ASP A 272 14.56 -40.77 2.50
C ASP A 272 13.73 -41.34 1.36
N LEU A 273 13.06 -42.46 1.68
CA LEU A 273 12.04 -43.08 0.87
C LEU A 273 10.92 -42.07 0.62
N TYR A 274 10.55 -41.91 -0.65
CA TYR A 274 9.23 -41.42 -1.03
C TYR A 274 8.16 -42.26 -0.30
N LYS A 275 7.43 -41.64 0.63
CA LYS A 275 6.14 -42.15 1.07
C LYS A 275 5.08 -41.59 0.13
N GLU A 276 4.32 -42.48 -0.48
CA GLU A 276 3.14 -42.14 -1.27
C GLU A 276 2.12 -41.35 -0.41
N PRO A 277 1.36 -40.42 -1.01
CA PRO A 277 0.28 -39.72 -0.32
C PRO A 277 -0.77 -40.73 0.14
N ILE A 278 -1.03 -40.77 1.45
CA ILE A 278 -2.17 -41.50 2.00
C ILE A 278 -3.43 -40.71 1.60
N GLU A 279 -4.29 -41.32 0.78
CA GLU A 279 -5.64 -40.80 0.52
C GLU A 279 -6.41 -40.77 1.85
N GLU A 280 -6.68 -39.58 2.37
CA GLU A 280 -7.55 -39.40 3.53
C GLU A 280 -9.01 -39.68 3.14
N PRO A 281 -9.76 -40.48 3.93
CA PRO A 281 -11.17 -40.72 3.67
C PRO A 281 -11.98 -39.43 3.84
N PRO A 282 -13.09 -39.25 3.08
CA PRO A 282 -13.89 -38.04 3.10
C PRO A 282 -14.49 -37.80 4.50
N MET A 283 -14.18 -36.63 5.09
CA MET A 283 -14.79 -36.20 6.34
C MET A 283 -16.30 -35.99 6.17
N PRO A 284 -17.13 -36.51 7.09
CA PRO A 284 -18.57 -36.27 7.06
C PRO A 284 -18.89 -34.81 7.43
N GLY A 285 -19.58 -34.13 6.51
CA GLY A 285 -20.45 -32.95 6.67
C GLY A 285 -20.18 -32.03 7.85
N ARG A 286 -19.27 -31.05 7.68
CA ARG A 286 -19.18 -29.90 8.56
C ARG A 286 -20.31 -28.93 8.18
N VAL A 287 -21.43 -28.99 8.89
CA VAL A 287 -22.48 -27.98 8.82
C VAL A 287 -21.94 -26.71 9.49
N GLU A 288 -21.68 -25.68 8.70
CA GLU A 288 -21.34 -24.36 9.23
C GLU A 288 -22.54 -23.80 10.01
N PRO A 289 -22.38 -23.38 11.28
CA PRO A 289 -23.43 -22.66 11.98
C PRO A 289 -23.55 -21.27 11.34
N ARG A 290 -24.68 -21.04 10.68
CA ARG A 290 -25.12 -19.71 10.25
C ARG A 290 -25.29 -18.82 11.47
N ILE A 291 -24.32 -17.93 11.72
CA ILE A 291 -24.39 -16.93 12.78
C ILE A 291 -25.30 -15.80 12.28
N GLU A 292 -26.61 -16.01 12.34
CA GLU A 292 -27.58 -14.92 12.45
C GLU A 292 -27.74 -14.63 13.95
N GLY A 293 -26.89 -13.74 14.48
CA GLY A 293 -26.87 -13.37 15.88
C GLY A 293 -26.70 -11.87 16.06
N ASN A 294 -27.81 -11.20 16.37
CA ASN A 294 -27.87 -9.82 16.83
C ASN A 294 -26.83 -9.54 17.93
N ILE A 295 -26.15 -8.40 17.78
CA ILE A 295 -25.21 -7.84 18.75
C ILE A 295 -25.90 -7.71 20.11
N VAL A 296 -25.25 -8.31 21.12
CA VAL A 296 -25.71 -8.50 22.50
C VAL A 296 -25.96 -7.17 23.22
N ASP A 297 -27.17 -7.05 23.77
CA ASP A 297 -27.62 -6.05 24.72
C ASP A 297 -26.91 -6.28 26.08
N LEU A 298 -25.92 -5.45 26.42
CA LEU A 298 -25.23 -5.47 27.73
C LEU A 298 -26.06 -4.73 28.80
N LYS A 299 -27.30 -5.17 28.99
CA LYS A 299 -28.12 -4.79 30.14
C LYS A 299 -28.31 -6.00 31.05
N ASN A 300 -28.04 -5.77 32.33
CA ASN A 300 -28.28 -6.63 33.50
C ASN A 300 -27.09 -7.50 33.93
N ARG A 301 -26.26 -6.89 34.78
CA ARG A 301 -25.86 -7.49 36.07
C ARG A 301 -25.70 -6.35 37.09
N GLN A 302 -26.71 -6.22 37.95
CA GLN A 302 -26.57 -5.67 39.30
C GLN A 302 -26.01 -6.77 40.20
#